data_AF-A0A7W5DUC2-F1
#
_entry.id   AF-A0A7W5DUC2-F1
#
_cell.length_a   1.000
_cell.length_b   1.000
_cell.length_c   1.000
_cell.angle_alpha   90.00
_cell.angle_beta   90.00
_cell.angle_gamma   90.00
#
_symmetry.space_group_name_H-M   'P 1'
#
loop_
_entity.id
_entity.type
_entity.pdbx_description
1 polymer ?
#
loop_
_entity_poly.entity_id
_entity_poly.type
_entity_poly.pdbx_seq_one_letter_code
_entity_poly.pdbx_strand_id
1 'polypeptide(L)'
;MILRFTISLHRIGPGLNRHTAAGVPITDHLDWFFETTPDQANSLKTFASPIEDFESPVIATTQLFDHRVTYLDYDGDVSGNRGSVQRLVTGTYQFVASNTNRFAIGPIAIEKAVASDSQVDQEPDVHQIRETLFRLLTQHETIELTF
;
A
#
# COMPACT_ATOMS: atom_id res chain seq x y z
N MET A 1 -16.93 8.48 8.78
CA MET A 1 -17.00 8.62 7.30
C MET A 1 -16.29 7.41 6.72
N ILE A 2 -16.85 6.79 5.69
CA ILE A 2 -16.27 5.60 5.05
C ILE A 2 -15.46 6.09 3.83
N LEU A 3 -14.19 5.70 3.75
CA LEU A 3 -13.21 6.13 2.75
C LEU A 3 -12.57 4.90 2.12
N ARG A 4 -12.16 4.96 0.85
CA ARG A 4 -11.53 3.82 0.17
C ARG A 4 -10.03 3.76 0.41
N PHE A 5 -9.48 2.56 0.37
CA PHE A 5 -8.05 2.33 0.35
C PHE A 5 -7.65 1.23 -0.62
N THR A 6 -6.37 1.21 -0.97
CA THR A 6 -5.76 0.15 -1.76
C THR A 6 -4.32 -0.05 -1.31
N ILE A 7 -3.91 -1.31 -1.18
CA ILE A 7 -2.53 -1.70 -0.94
C ILE A 7 -2.04 -2.43 -2.19
N SER A 8 -0.95 -1.97 -2.76
CA SER A 8 -0.37 -2.52 -3.98
C SER A 8 1.06 -2.97 -3.76
N LEU A 9 1.45 -4.07 -4.39
CA LEU A 9 2.85 -4.44 -4.58
C LEU A 9 3.42 -3.57 -5.70
N HIS A 10 4.43 -2.77 -5.39
CA HIS A 10 5.26 -2.10 -6.39
C HIS A 10 6.51 -2.94 -6.62
N ARG A 11 6.59 -3.59 -7.79
CA ARG A 11 7.82 -4.24 -8.27
C ARG A 11 8.69 -3.22 -8.98
N ILE A 12 9.93 -3.04 -8.56
CA ILE A 12 10.82 -2.03 -9.12
C ILE A 12 11.33 -2.46 -10.49
N GLY A 13 11.34 -1.51 -11.43
CA GLY A 13 11.81 -1.77 -12.79
C GLY A 13 13.31 -2.09 -12.84
N PRO A 14 13.75 -2.96 -13.77
CA PRO A 14 15.16 -3.32 -13.90
C PRO A 14 16.02 -2.08 -14.17
N GLY A 15 17.14 -1.95 -13.47
CA GLY A 15 18.11 -0.86 -13.66
C GLY A 15 17.81 0.43 -12.88
N LEU A 16 16.73 0.47 -12.08
CA LEU A 16 16.51 1.57 -11.13
C LEU A 16 17.35 1.38 -9.87
N ASN A 17 18.54 1.95 -9.88
CA ASN A 17 19.33 2.16 -8.67
C ASN A 17 18.80 3.41 -7.94
N ARG A 18 17.66 3.28 -7.27
CA ARG A 18 17.18 4.30 -6.35
C ARG A 18 17.62 3.96 -4.95
N HIS A 19 18.06 4.99 -4.23
CA HIS A 19 18.35 4.89 -2.81
C HIS A 19 17.48 5.91 -2.07
N THR A 20 17.11 5.59 -0.84
CA THR A 20 16.61 6.59 0.10
C THR A 20 17.70 7.65 0.34
N ALA A 21 17.34 8.78 0.97
CA ALA A 21 18.34 9.79 1.37
C ALA A 21 19.44 9.22 2.29
N ALA A 22 19.16 8.10 2.97
CA ALA A 22 20.10 7.36 3.81
C ALA A 22 20.94 6.31 3.05
N GLY A 23 20.82 6.23 1.71
CA GLY A 23 21.60 5.30 0.89
C GLY A 23 21.05 3.87 0.83
N VAL A 24 19.86 3.61 1.38
CA VAL A 24 19.24 2.27 1.35
C VAL A 24 18.59 2.03 -0.01
N PRO A 25 18.90 0.93 -0.73
CA PRO A 25 18.26 0.61 -1.99
C PRO A 25 16.73 0.55 -1.85
N ILE A 26 16.01 1.14 -2.81
CA ILE A 26 14.56 0.95 -2.94
C ILE A 26 14.35 -0.38 -3.64
N THR A 27 13.84 -1.36 -2.90
CA THR A 27 13.45 -2.68 -3.41
C THR A 27 11.95 -2.71 -3.69
N ASP A 28 11.46 -3.86 -4.14
CA ASP A 28 10.03 -4.16 -4.15
C ASP A 28 9.44 -3.86 -2.78
N HIS A 29 8.28 -3.21 -2.77
CA HIS A 29 7.66 -2.66 -1.57
C HIS A 29 6.15 -2.59 -1.73
N LEU A 30 5.46 -2.25 -0.64
CA LEU A 30 4.03 -2.01 -0.65
C LEU A 30 3.74 -0.53 -0.68
N ASP A 31 2.89 -0.12 -1.61
CA ASP A 31 2.27 1.20 -1.61
C ASP A 31 0.87 1.12 -0.97
N TRP A 32 0.64 2.01 0.00
CA TRP A 32 -0.61 2.16 0.71
C TRP A 32 -1.28 3.47 0.29
N PHE A 33 -2.44 3.38 -0.36
CA PHE A 33 -3.18 4.51 -0.87
C PHE A 33 -4.48 4.72 -0.09
N PHE A 34 -4.73 5.94 0.37
CA PHE A 34 -5.92 6.28 1.17
C PHE A 34 -6.62 7.53 0.65
N GLU A 35 -7.93 7.43 0.41
CA GLU A 35 -8.78 8.61 0.26
C GLU A 35 -8.91 9.33 1.60
N THR A 36 -8.59 10.62 1.69
CA THR A 36 -8.80 11.40 2.94
C THR A 36 -10.13 12.16 2.95
N THR A 37 -10.79 12.23 1.79
CA THR A 37 -12.10 12.83 1.61
C THR A 37 -12.88 12.06 0.55
N PRO A 38 -14.22 12.07 0.54
CA PRO A 38 -15.03 11.40 -0.48
C PRO A 38 -15.00 12.08 -1.86
N ASP A 39 -14.45 13.30 -1.96
CA ASP A 39 -14.37 14.03 -3.22
C ASP A 39 -13.20 13.50 -4.06
N GLN A 40 -13.52 13.02 -5.27
CA GLN A 40 -12.56 12.46 -6.22
C GLN A 40 -11.60 13.50 -6.82
N ALA A 41 -11.81 14.80 -6.52
CA ALA A 41 -10.87 15.85 -6.90
C ALA A 41 -9.56 15.82 -6.10
N ASN A 42 -9.50 15.08 -4.99
CA ASN A 42 -8.37 15.12 -4.05
C ASN A 42 -7.31 14.05 -4.30
N SER A 43 -6.09 14.35 -3.88
CA SER A 43 -4.97 13.42 -3.93
C SER A 43 -5.03 12.39 -2.80
N LEU A 44 -4.54 11.18 -3.04
CA LEU A 44 -4.49 10.08 -2.09
C LEU A 44 -3.32 10.29 -1.13
N LYS A 45 -3.55 10.17 0.17
CA LYS A 45 -2.45 10.05 1.12
C LYS A 45 -1.73 8.74 0.85
N THR A 46 -0.42 8.79 0.62
CA THR A 46 0.35 7.62 0.17
C THR A 46 1.54 7.34 1.07
N PHE A 47 1.76 6.05 1.37
CA PHE A 47 2.88 5.56 2.14
C PHE A 47 3.52 4.36 1.46
N ALA A 48 4.82 4.20 1.61
CA ALA A 48 5.55 3.00 1.22
C ALA A 48 6.02 2.23 2.46
N SER A 49 5.87 0.91 2.48
CA SER A 49 6.46 0.02 3.48
C SER A 49 7.27 -1.10 2.81
N PRO A 50 8.29 -1.65 3.48
CA PRO A 50 8.87 -2.93 3.07
C PRO A 50 7.81 -4.04 3.03
N ILE A 51 8.16 -5.15 2.39
CA ILE A 51 7.38 -6.38 2.41
C ILE A 51 7.87 -7.21 3.61
N GLU A 52 7.01 -7.38 4.61
CA GLU A 52 7.32 -8.06 5.87
C GLU A 52 6.13 -8.93 6.31
N ASP A 53 6.30 -9.73 7.37
CA ASP A 53 5.23 -10.58 7.94
C ASP A 53 4.21 -9.81 8.79
N PHE A 54 4.43 -8.50 9.02
CA PHE A 54 3.51 -7.59 9.73
C PHE A 54 2.87 -8.16 11.02
N GLU A 55 3.71 -8.59 11.96
CA GLU A 55 3.27 -9.13 13.27
C GLU A 55 2.66 -8.07 14.22
N SER A 56 2.65 -6.80 13.83
CA SER A 56 2.19 -5.65 14.61
C SER A 56 1.24 -4.78 13.78
N PRO A 57 0.19 -4.19 14.37
CA PRO A 57 -0.68 -3.22 13.68
C PRO A 57 0.00 -1.85 13.47
N VAL A 58 1.20 -1.65 14.02
CA VAL A 58 2.01 -0.44 13.82
C VAL A 58 3.08 -0.73 12.78
N ILE A 59 2.96 -0.10 11.61
CA ILE A 59 3.79 -0.32 10.44
C ILE A 59 4.73 0.87 10.25
N ALA A 60 6.02 0.59 10.13
CA ALA A 60 7.00 1.60 9.75
C ALA A 60 6.89 1.85 8.24
N THR A 61 6.74 3.12 7.86
CA THR A 61 6.51 3.54 6.48
C THR A 61 7.33 4.78 6.14
N THR A 62 7.43 5.06 4.86
CA THR A 62 7.86 6.37 4.34
C THR A 62 6.66 7.06 3.73
N GLN A 63 6.32 8.27 4.18
CA GLN A 63 5.28 9.05 3.51
C GLN A 63 5.77 9.48 2.13
N LEU A 64 4.98 9.18 1.09
CA LEU A 64 5.24 9.61 -0.27
C LEU A 64 4.46 10.89 -0.60
N PHE A 65 4.75 11.48 -1.76
CA PHE A 65 3.87 12.49 -2.32
C PHE A 65 2.49 11.90 -2.58
N ASP A 66 1.46 12.73 -2.40
CA ASP A 66 0.10 12.26 -2.63
C ASP A 66 -0.11 11.86 -4.10
N HIS A 67 -0.82 10.76 -4.31
CA HIS A 67 -1.09 10.19 -5.64
C HIS A 67 -2.46 10.59 -6.18
N ARG A 68 -2.73 10.32 -7.46
CA ARG A 68 -4.05 10.56 -8.06
C ARG A 68 -5.03 9.47 -7.62
N VAL A 69 -6.32 9.80 -7.43
CA VAL A 69 -7.38 8.85 -7.06
C VAL A 69 -7.42 7.60 -7.92
N THR A 70 -7.07 7.72 -9.21
CA THR A 70 -7.02 6.59 -10.15
C THR A 70 -6.14 5.43 -9.66
N TYR A 71 -5.16 5.68 -8.78
CA TYR A 71 -4.31 4.63 -8.22
C TYR A 71 -5.03 3.63 -7.30
N LEU A 72 -6.22 3.96 -6.78
CA LEU A 72 -7.06 2.98 -6.06
C LEU A 72 -7.50 1.82 -6.98
N ASP A 73 -7.60 2.11 -8.27
CA ASP A 73 -8.17 1.22 -9.27
C ASP A 73 -7.16 0.77 -10.34
N TYR A 74 -5.88 1.12 -10.17
CA TYR A 74 -4.84 0.95 -11.17
C TYR A 74 -3.98 -0.29 -10.93
N ASP A 75 -3.77 -1.06 -12.00
CA ASP A 75 -2.77 -2.12 -12.12
C ASP A 75 -1.97 -1.88 -13.41
N GLY A 76 -0.66 -2.14 -13.39
CA GLY A 76 0.18 -2.09 -14.58
C GLY A 76 1.47 -1.28 -14.42
N ASP A 77 2.06 -0.90 -15.56
CA ASP A 77 3.38 -0.29 -15.64
C ASP A 77 3.44 1.14 -15.08
N VAL A 78 4.38 1.38 -14.19
CA VAL A 78 4.71 2.71 -13.72
C VAL A 78 5.61 3.40 -14.74
N SER A 79 5.14 4.52 -15.28
CA SER A 79 5.80 5.28 -16.34
C SER A 79 7.29 5.57 -16.08
N GLY A 80 8.09 5.64 -17.15
CA GLY A 80 9.53 5.91 -17.04
C GLY A 80 10.35 4.71 -16.56
N ASN A 81 9.94 3.51 -16.94
CA ASN A 81 10.54 2.23 -16.55
C ASN A 81 10.63 2.04 -15.04
N ARG A 82 9.69 2.62 -14.27
CA ARG A 82 9.70 2.60 -12.80
C ARG A 82 9.24 1.29 -12.18
N GLY A 83 8.95 0.30 -13.02
CA GLY A 83 8.44 -1.00 -12.61
C GLY A 83 6.94 -1.11 -12.83
N SER A 84 6.28 -1.93 -12.03
CA SER A 84 4.83 -2.17 -12.15
C SER A 84 4.18 -2.20 -10.77
N VAL A 85 2.90 -1.84 -10.72
CA VAL A 85 2.07 -1.93 -9.53
C VAL A 85 0.97 -2.96 -9.74
N GLN A 86 0.75 -3.79 -8.72
CA GLN A 86 -0.31 -4.78 -8.66
C GLN A 86 -1.05 -4.65 -7.34
N ARG A 87 -2.34 -4.34 -7.40
CA ARG A 87 -3.19 -4.26 -6.21
C ARG A 87 -3.30 -5.62 -5.55
N LEU A 88 -3.09 -5.66 -4.23
CA LEU A 88 -3.18 -6.85 -3.41
C LEU A 88 -4.50 -6.88 -2.64
N VAL A 89 -4.82 -5.76 -1.97
CA VAL A 89 -5.99 -5.60 -1.12
C VAL A 89 -6.65 -4.28 -1.41
N THR A 90 -7.97 -4.30 -1.53
CA THR A 90 -8.81 -3.11 -1.67
C THR A 90 -9.94 -3.18 -0.67
N GLY A 91 -10.41 -2.02 -0.21
CA GLY A 91 -11.51 -1.96 0.71
C GLY A 91 -11.84 -0.55 1.16
N THR A 92 -12.54 -0.48 2.28
CA THR A 92 -12.89 0.78 2.93
C THR A 92 -12.43 0.82 4.38
N TYR A 93 -12.28 2.03 4.89
CA TYR A 93 -11.85 2.29 6.25
C TYR A 93 -12.54 3.54 6.81
N GLN A 94 -12.44 3.75 8.12
CA GLN A 94 -12.73 5.04 8.73
C GLN A 94 -11.46 5.70 9.23
N PHE A 95 -11.32 7.00 8.96
CA PHE A 95 -10.19 7.77 9.48
C PHE A 95 -10.29 7.89 11.01
N VAL A 96 -9.22 7.49 11.71
CA VAL A 96 -9.14 7.56 13.17
C VAL A 96 -8.41 8.82 13.60
N ALA A 97 -7.15 8.98 13.17
CA ALA A 97 -6.33 10.13 13.54
C ALA A 97 -5.10 10.26 12.63
N SER A 98 -4.57 11.47 12.52
CA SER A 98 -3.26 11.70 11.94
C SER A 98 -2.55 12.87 12.64
N ASN A 99 -1.23 12.77 12.73
CA ASN A 99 -0.35 13.82 13.21
C ASN A 99 0.93 13.84 12.35
N THR A 100 1.98 14.49 12.85
CA THR A 100 3.24 14.69 12.10
C THR A 100 4.01 13.42 11.76
N ASN A 101 3.78 12.30 12.47
CA ASN A 101 4.53 11.05 12.28
C ASN A 101 3.65 9.79 12.36
N ARG A 102 2.32 9.96 12.28
CA ARG A 102 1.35 8.88 12.42
C ARG A 102 0.10 9.12 11.57
N PHE A 103 -0.40 8.05 10.97
CA PHE A 103 -1.68 7.99 10.29
C PHE A 103 -2.40 6.69 10.68
N ALA A 104 -3.58 6.80 11.28
CA ALA A 104 -4.33 5.66 11.81
C ALA A 104 -5.70 5.52 11.14
N ILE A 105 -6.03 4.28 10.81
CA ILE A 105 -7.24 3.87 10.11
C ILE A 105 -7.95 2.76 10.88
N GLY A 106 -9.27 2.73 10.82
CA GLY A 106 -10.08 1.72 11.49
C GLY A 106 -11.49 2.22 11.81
N PRO A 107 -12.53 1.36 11.79
CA PRO A 107 -12.52 -0.05 11.38
C PRO A 107 -12.29 -0.22 9.87
N ILE A 108 -11.84 -1.40 9.46
CA ILE A 108 -11.48 -1.77 8.08
C ILE A 108 -12.45 -2.82 7.55
N ALA A 109 -12.91 -2.65 6.31
CA ALA A 109 -13.68 -3.63 5.58
C ALA A 109 -12.99 -3.94 4.24
N ILE A 110 -12.61 -5.20 4.04
CA ILE A 110 -11.94 -5.66 2.81
C ILE A 110 -13.02 -6.01 1.77
N GLU A 111 -12.93 -5.41 0.58
CA GLU A 111 -13.88 -5.63 -0.51
C GLU A 111 -13.38 -6.67 -1.52
N LYS A 112 -12.07 -6.65 -1.81
CA LYS A 112 -11.47 -7.60 -2.74
C LYS A 112 -10.01 -7.87 -2.40
N ALA A 113 -9.68 -9.14 -2.22
CA ALA A 113 -8.35 -9.70 -2.45
C ALA A 113 -8.23 -9.93 -3.96
N VAL A 114 -7.50 -9.09 -4.69
CA VAL A 114 -7.49 -9.16 -6.16
C VAL A 114 -6.87 -10.50 -6.58
N ALA A 115 -7.56 -11.24 -7.45
CA ALA A 115 -7.07 -12.51 -7.99
C ALA A 115 -5.83 -12.22 -8.87
N SER A 116 -4.71 -12.87 -8.54
CA SER A 116 -3.53 -12.89 -9.39
C SER A 116 -3.84 -13.80 -10.57
N ASP A 117 -4.07 -13.24 -11.76
CA ASP A 117 -3.98 -14.03 -12.98
C ASP A 117 -2.52 -14.42 -13.19
N SER A 118 -2.22 -15.67 -12.86
CA SER A 118 -1.24 -16.49 -13.61
C SER A 118 0.25 -16.13 -13.54
N GLN A 119 0.82 -15.81 -12.36
CA GLN A 119 2.28 -15.85 -12.17
C GLN A 119 2.66 -16.43 -10.81
N VAL A 120 2.69 -17.76 -10.71
CA VAL A 120 3.01 -18.54 -9.49
C VAL A 120 4.51 -18.54 -9.16
N ASP A 121 5.38 -18.06 -10.06
CA ASP A 121 6.84 -18.23 -9.96
C ASP A 121 7.64 -16.91 -9.89
N GLN A 122 7.02 -15.77 -9.53
CA GLN A 122 7.75 -14.50 -9.38
C GLN A 122 7.88 -14.09 -7.91
N GLU A 123 9.13 -13.99 -7.44
CA GLU A 123 9.46 -13.35 -6.17
C GLU A 123 9.25 -11.83 -6.26
N PRO A 124 8.70 -11.18 -5.20
CA PRO A 124 8.18 -11.81 -4.00
C PRO A 124 6.77 -12.42 -4.22
N ASP A 125 6.48 -13.55 -3.56
CA ASP A 125 5.22 -14.29 -3.73
C ASP A 125 4.00 -13.45 -3.34
N VAL A 126 3.27 -13.00 -4.36
CA VAL A 126 2.04 -12.20 -4.25
C VAL A 126 0.99 -12.89 -3.39
N HIS A 127 0.87 -14.21 -3.46
CA HIS A 127 -0.10 -14.94 -2.66
C HIS A 127 0.25 -14.83 -1.18
N GLN A 128 1.50 -15.11 -0.80
CA GLN A 128 1.95 -15.01 0.58
C GLN A 128 1.80 -13.59 1.13
N ILE A 129 2.20 -12.56 0.39
CA ILE A 129 2.06 -11.16 0.82
C ILE A 129 0.59 -10.82 1.08
N ARG A 130 -0.31 -11.25 0.17
CA ARG A 130 -1.74 -10.98 0.30
C ARG A 130 -2.35 -11.66 1.52
N GLU A 131 -1.97 -12.90 1.81
CA GLU A 131 -2.42 -13.60 3.03
C GLU A 131 -1.92 -12.92 4.31
N THR A 132 -0.67 -12.43 4.31
CA THR A 132 -0.12 -11.64 5.42
C THR A 132 -0.91 -10.35 5.63
N LEU A 133 -1.16 -9.58 4.56
CA LEU A 133 -1.97 -8.36 4.63
C LEU A 133 -3.40 -8.64 5.07
N PHE A 134 -4.03 -9.70 4.57
CA PHE A 134 -5.38 -10.08 4.96
C PHE A 134 -5.45 -10.38 6.47
N ARG A 135 -4.47 -11.11 7.00
CA ARG A 135 -4.37 -11.41 8.43
C ARG A 135 -4.21 -10.14 9.26
N LEU A 136 -3.27 -9.27 8.91
CA LEU A 136 -3.05 -7.97 9.56
C LEU A 136 -4.36 -7.15 9.62
N LEU A 137 -5.02 -6.98 8.47
CA LEU A 137 -6.18 -6.11 8.36
C LEU A 137 -7.47 -6.67 8.99
N THR A 138 -7.53 -7.98 9.24
CA THR A 138 -8.71 -8.64 9.86
C THR A 138 -8.54 -8.91 11.35
N GLN A 139 -7.30 -9.04 11.84
CA GLN A 139 -7.02 -9.27 13.26
C GLN A 139 -7.00 -7.99 14.10
N HIS A 140 -6.85 -6.83 13.47
CA HIS A 140 -6.73 -5.56 14.15
C HIS A 140 -7.84 -4.60 13.73
N GLU A 141 -8.52 -4.03 14.72
CA GLU A 141 -9.56 -3.02 14.49
C GLU A 141 -8.97 -1.71 13.93
N THR A 142 -7.73 -1.40 14.29
CA THR A 142 -7.00 -0.21 13.87
C THR A 142 -5.60 -0.59 13.37
N ILE A 143 -5.17 0.04 12.28
CA ILE A 143 -3.81 -0.03 11.76
C ILE A 143 -3.20 1.37 11.83
N GLU A 144 -1.92 1.44 12.20
CA GLU A 144 -1.16 2.68 12.32
C GLU A 144 0.06 2.66 11.41
N LEU A 145 0.17 3.67 10.55
CA LEU A 145 1.35 3.91 9.73
C LEU A 145 2.17 5.01 10.38
N THR A 146 3.45 4.71 10.66
CA THR A 146 4.42 5.65 11.23
C THR A 146 5.42 6.07 10.16
N PHE A 147 5.84 7.34 10.15
CA PHE A 147 6.70 7.93 9.10
C PHE A 147 7.44 9.18 9.57
#